data_AF-A0A2G8RAA9-F1
#
_entry.id   AF-A0A2G8RAA9-F1
#
_cell.length_a   1.000
_cell.length_b   1.000
_cell.length_c   1.000
_cell.angle_alpha   90.00
_cell.angle_beta   90.00
_cell.angle_gamma   90.00
#
_symmetry.space_group_name_H-M   'P 1'
#
loop_
_entity.id
_entity.type
_entity.pdbx_description
1 polymer ?
#
loop_
_entity_poly.entity_id
_entity_poly.type
_entity_poly.pdbx_seq_one_letter_code
_entity_poly.pdbx_strand_id
1 'polypeptide(L)'
;MMRVVATAGLLVALCPTAGVAERNLVPTLDNQPNVCPDQPPEPQWMQDIDVRESHKRLLIQQIYRAQSMQRIVEAQSCECPTRYPSWAAAERVYVERFASSEYWDIVEATSQYRRQANELRRKAMPICEAAGNW
;
A
#
# COMPACT_ATOMS: atom_id res chain seq x y z
N MET A 1 -58.04 48.01 -54.71
CA MET A 1 -56.56 48.07 -54.75
C MET A 1 -56.03 47.52 -53.44
N MET A 2 -55.00 46.68 -53.55
CA MET A 2 -54.25 45.86 -52.58
C MET A 2 -54.22 46.32 -51.11
N ARG A 3 -54.32 45.36 -50.17
CA ARG A 3 -53.25 45.08 -49.17
C ARG A 3 -53.50 43.78 -48.40
N VAL A 4 -52.75 42.76 -48.83
CA VAL A 4 -52.37 41.57 -48.04
C VAL A 4 -51.55 42.04 -46.84
N VAL A 5 -51.86 41.53 -45.65
CA VAL A 5 -50.98 41.61 -44.49
C VAL A 5 -50.77 40.20 -43.98
N ALA A 6 -49.53 39.71 -44.15
CA ALA A 6 -49.02 38.49 -43.58
C ALA A 6 -48.63 38.73 -42.12
N THR A 7 -48.95 37.79 -41.23
CA THR A 7 -48.36 37.74 -39.88
C THR A 7 -47.77 36.36 -39.65
N ALA A 8 -46.43 36.36 -39.57
CA ALA A 8 -45.57 35.20 -39.43
C ALA A 8 -45.67 34.55 -38.05
N GLY A 9 -45.57 33.21 -38.03
CA GLY A 9 -45.61 32.38 -36.82
C GLY A 9 -44.33 32.48 -35.98
N LEU A 10 -44.51 32.44 -34.67
CA LEU A 10 -43.46 32.44 -33.65
C LEU A 10 -43.02 31.00 -33.37
N LEU A 11 -41.80 30.63 -33.78
CA LEU A 11 -41.16 29.35 -33.43
C LEU A 11 -40.37 29.52 -32.12
N VAL A 12 -40.82 28.86 -31.05
CA VAL A 12 -40.10 28.77 -29.78
C VAL A 12 -39.12 27.60 -29.86
N ALA A 13 -37.83 27.90 -29.92
CA ALA A 13 -36.76 26.92 -29.80
C ALA A 13 -36.44 26.67 -28.32
N LEU A 14 -36.79 25.50 -27.81
CA LEU A 14 -36.35 25.00 -26.50
C LEU A 14 -34.93 24.44 -26.63
N CYS A 15 -33.92 25.20 -26.23
CA CYS A 15 -32.56 24.70 -26.05
C CYS A 15 -32.46 23.96 -24.70
N PRO A 16 -32.16 22.65 -24.65
CA PRO A 16 -31.84 22.00 -23.39
C PRO A 16 -30.49 22.53 -22.91
N THR A 17 -30.46 23.11 -21.71
CA THR A 17 -29.21 23.41 -21.01
C THR A 17 -28.53 22.08 -20.71
N ALA A 18 -27.39 21.81 -21.34
CA ALA A 18 -26.56 20.67 -20.98
C ALA A 18 -26.13 20.82 -19.52
N GLY A 19 -26.78 20.09 -18.62
CA GLY A 19 -26.34 19.95 -17.24
C GLY A 19 -24.93 19.38 -17.25
N VAL A 20 -23.96 20.16 -16.76
CA VAL A 20 -22.61 19.67 -16.53
C VAL A 20 -22.69 18.67 -15.39
N ALA A 21 -22.76 17.38 -15.73
CA ALA A 21 -22.60 16.32 -14.75
C ALA A 21 -21.15 16.37 -14.23
N GLU A 22 -20.99 16.65 -12.94
CA GLU A 22 -19.71 16.67 -12.25
C GLU A 22 -19.10 15.26 -12.30
N ARG A 23 -18.10 15.04 -13.16
CA ARG A 23 -17.42 13.75 -13.34
C ARG A 23 -16.27 13.54 -12.35
N ASN A 24 -16.46 13.91 -11.08
CA ASN A 24 -15.47 13.62 -10.03
C ASN A 24 -15.95 12.44 -9.18
N LEU A 25 -16.09 11.27 -9.81
CA LEU A 25 -16.34 9.98 -9.13
C LEU A 25 -15.01 9.23 -8.93
N VAL A 26 -13.94 9.92 -8.54
CA VAL A 26 -12.75 9.23 -8.01
C VAL A 26 -12.96 9.14 -6.51
N PRO A 27 -13.29 7.97 -5.94
CA PRO A 27 -13.38 7.83 -4.50
C PRO A 27 -12.02 8.23 -3.92
N THR A 28 -12.02 9.16 -2.96
CA THR A 28 -10.87 9.35 -2.09
C THR A 28 -10.69 8.04 -1.32
N LEU A 29 -9.75 7.21 -1.74
CA LEU A 29 -9.37 6.02 -1.00
C LEU A 29 -8.67 6.48 0.27
N ASP A 30 -9.37 6.40 1.40
CA ASP A 30 -8.72 6.45 2.71
C ASP A 30 -7.73 5.28 2.76
N ASN A 31 -6.43 5.59 2.68
CA ASN A 31 -5.36 4.61 2.53
C ASN A 31 -4.98 3.95 3.87
N GLN A 32 -5.92 3.93 4.82
CA GLN A 32 -5.68 3.39 6.15
C GLN A 32 -5.73 1.85 6.10
N PRO A 33 -4.78 1.15 6.74
CA PRO A 33 -4.81 -0.30 6.82
C PRO A 33 -6.06 -0.81 7.53
N ASN A 34 -6.76 -1.77 6.92
CA ASN A 34 -7.92 -2.44 7.54
C ASN A 34 -7.53 -3.27 8.77
N VAL A 35 -6.26 -3.69 8.85
CA VAL A 35 -5.70 -4.47 9.95
C VAL A 35 -4.58 -3.65 10.58
N CYS A 36 -4.67 -3.44 11.89
CA CYS A 36 -3.74 -2.61 12.66
C CYS A 36 -3.54 -1.20 12.06
N PRO A 37 -4.52 -0.29 12.20
CA PRO A 37 -4.44 1.08 11.68
C PRO A 37 -3.22 1.85 12.17
N ASP A 38 -2.75 1.54 13.37
CA ASP A 38 -1.60 2.17 14.02
C ASP A 38 -0.26 1.47 13.69
N GLN A 39 -0.20 0.66 12.63
CA GLN A 39 1.07 0.05 12.21
C GLN A 39 2.12 1.14 11.94
N PRO A 40 3.38 0.95 12.37
CA PRO A 40 4.41 1.94 12.18
C PRO A 40 4.66 2.15 10.67
N PRO A 41 4.66 3.40 10.19
CA PRO A 41 4.96 3.68 8.79
C PRO A 41 6.40 3.26 8.47
N GLU A 42 6.65 2.98 7.19
CA GLU A 42 8.01 2.73 6.75
C GLU A 42 8.89 3.98 7.01
N PRO A 43 10.12 3.83 7.54
CA PRO A 43 11.01 4.94 7.82
C PRO A 43 11.24 5.83 6.60
N GLN A 44 11.23 7.15 6.80
CA GLN A 44 11.33 8.11 5.69
C GLN A 44 12.58 7.91 4.83
N TRP A 45 13.73 7.64 5.45
CA TRP A 45 14.97 7.41 4.72
C TRP A 45 14.90 6.20 3.76
N MET A 46 14.08 5.19 4.07
CA MET A 46 13.84 4.05 3.17
C MET A 46 12.95 4.46 2.00
N GLN A 47 11.97 5.32 2.24
CA GLN A 47 11.12 5.88 1.19
C GLN A 47 11.93 6.77 0.24
N ASP A 48 12.96 7.44 0.75
CA ASP A 48 13.86 8.33 0.00
C ASP A 48 14.99 7.58 -0.74
N ILE A 49 15.08 6.25 -0.63
CA ILE A 49 16.06 5.46 -1.39
C ILE A 49 15.80 5.65 -2.89
N ASP A 50 16.85 6.01 -3.63
CA ASP A 50 16.78 6.19 -5.08
C ASP A 50 16.19 4.95 -5.76
N VAL A 51 15.41 5.16 -6.81
CA VAL A 51 14.71 4.08 -7.53
C VAL A 51 15.69 3.01 -8.05
N ARG A 52 16.92 3.40 -8.44
CA ARG A 52 17.98 2.46 -8.87
C ARG A 52 18.45 1.55 -7.74
N GLU A 53 18.35 2.05 -6.51
CA GLU A 53 18.74 1.37 -5.28
C GLU A 53 17.55 0.70 -4.57
N SER A 54 16.37 0.64 -5.21
CA SER A 54 15.15 0.06 -4.65
C SER A 54 15.29 -1.40 -4.16
N HIS A 55 16.26 -2.14 -4.69
CA HIS A 55 16.62 -3.48 -4.24
C HIS A 55 17.04 -3.50 -2.74
N LYS A 56 17.67 -2.43 -2.24
CA LYS A 56 18.02 -2.26 -0.83
C LYS A 56 16.78 -2.08 0.05
N ARG A 57 15.85 -1.21 -0.36
CA ARG A 57 14.54 -1.02 0.29
C ARG A 57 13.78 -2.35 0.38
N LEU A 58 13.74 -3.09 -0.72
CA LEU A 58 13.07 -4.38 -0.78
C LEU A 58 13.66 -5.40 0.20
N LEU A 59 14.99 -5.45 0.34
CA LEU A 59 15.63 -6.34 1.32
C LEU A 59 15.16 -6.01 2.75
N ILE A 60 15.17 -4.73 3.14
CA ILE A 60 14.75 -4.30 4.48
C ILE A 60 13.29 -4.68 4.75
N GLN A 61 12.41 -4.49 3.76
CA GLN A 61 11.00 -4.90 3.84
C GLN A 61 10.86 -6.43 4.02
N GLN A 62 11.67 -7.24 3.32
CA GLN A 62 11.62 -8.70 3.50
C GLN A 62 12.17 -9.14 4.85
N ILE A 63 13.22 -8.49 5.36
CA ILE A 63 13.73 -8.71 6.72
C ILE A 63 12.61 -8.43 7.74
N TYR A 64 11.97 -7.25 7.64
CA TYR A 64 10.88 -6.85 8.52
C TYR A 64 9.72 -7.86 8.49
N ARG A 65 9.28 -8.27 7.29
CA ARG A 65 8.23 -9.26 7.11
C ARG A 65 8.59 -10.62 7.74
N ALA A 66 9.83 -11.08 7.57
CA ALA A 66 10.29 -12.33 8.16
C ALA A 66 10.30 -12.26 9.69
N GLN A 67 10.85 -11.19 10.27
CA GLN A 67 10.89 -10.96 11.72
C GLN A 67 9.49 -10.83 12.33
N SER A 68 8.58 -10.13 11.67
CA SER A 68 7.17 -10.00 12.08
C SER A 68 6.50 -11.37 12.15
N MET A 69 6.58 -12.18 11.09
CA MET A 69 6.00 -13.52 11.09
C MET A 69 6.65 -14.43 12.13
N GLN A 70 7.96 -14.30 12.34
CA GLN A 70 8.68 -15.05 13.37
C GLN A 70 8.17 -14.71 14.77
N ARG A 71 8.00 -13.41 15.08
CA ARG A 71 7.45 -12.95 16.37
C ARG A 71 6.07 -13.52 16.65
N ILE A 72 5.18 -13.53 15.65
CA ILE A 72 3.84 -14.11 15.79
C ILE A 72 3.93 -15.60 16.16
N VAL A 73 4.78 -16.34 15.46
CA VAL A 73 4.96 -17.78 15.69
C VAL A 73 5.60 -18.04 17.06
N GLU A 74 6.59 -17.26 17.47
CA GLU A 74 7.27 -17.44 18.75
C GLU A 74 6.37 -17.06 19.94
N ALA A 75 5.64 -15.95 19.82
CA ALA A 75 4.75 -15.47 20.88
C ALA A 75 3.39 -16.19 20.89
N GLN A 76 3.06 -16.97 19.86
CA GLN A 76 1.73 -17.54 19.63
C GLN A 76 0.62 -16.48 19.74
N SER A 77 0.90 -15.27 19.24
CA SER A 77 0.04 -14.09 19.38
C SER A 77 0.12 -13.22 18.13
N CYS A 78 -1.02 -12.70 17.70
CA CYS A 78 -1.12 -11.78 16.57
C CYS A 78 -1.72 -10.42 16.97
N GLU A 79 -1.39 -9.96 18.18
CA GLU A 79 -1.64 -8.57 18.57
C GLU A 79 -0.86 -7.60 17.67
N CYS A 80 -1.40 -6.41 17.43
CA CYS A 80 -0.82 -5.45 16.50
C CYS A 80 0.67 -5.12 16.77
N PRO A 81 1.13 -4.92 18.02
CA PRO A 81 2.56 -4.69 18.29
C PRO A 81 3.45 -5.91 17.98
N THR A 82 2.90 -7.12 18.02
CA THR A 82 3.60 -8.36 17.67
C THR A 82 3.66 -8.53 16.15
N ARG A 83 2.54 -8.27 15.46
CA ARG A 83 2.42 -8.38 14.00
C ARG A 83 3.15 -7.25 13.26
N TYR A 84 3.08 -6.02 13.75
CA TYR A 84 3.71 -4.85 13.15
C TYR A 84 4.61 -4.16 14.18
N PRO A 85 5.79 -4.75 14.49
CA PRO A 85 6.73 -4.17 15.44
C PRO A 85 7.42 -2.92 14.87
N SER A 86 8.23 -2.23 15.68
CA SER A 86 9.13 -1.19 15.17
C SER A 86 10.09 -1.72 14.09
N TRP A 87 10.39 -0.88 13.09
CA TRP A 87 11.37 -1.16 12.02
C TRP A 87 12.82 -1.31 12.51
N ALA A 88 13.15 -0.81 13.71
CA ALA A 88 14.52 -0.74 14.21
C ALA A 88 15.28 -2.09 14.21
N ALA A 89 14.57 -3.21 14.40
CA ALA A 89 15.17 -4.54 14.33
C ALA A 89 15.54 -4.95 12.89
N ALA A 90 14.73 -4.59 11.91
CA ALA A 90 14.99 -4.86 10.50
C ALA A 90 16.08 -3.93 9.94
N GLU A 91 16.00 -2.64 10.29
CA GLU A 91 17.00 -1.63 9.91
C GLU A 91 18.39 -2.02 10.41
N ARG A 92 18.50 -2.43 11.69
CA ARG A 92 19.77 -2.88 12.26
C ARG A 92 20.37 -4.08 11.53
N VAL A 93 19.56 -5.10 11.22
CA VAL A 93 20.04 -6.25 10.44
C VAL A 93 20.54 -5.83 9.07
N TYR A 94 19.84 -4.91 8.40
CA TYR A 94 20.30 -4.35 7.14
C TYR A 94 21.62 -3.59 7.28
N VAL A 95 21.70 -2.66 8.23
CA VAL A 95 22.90 -1.84 8.43
C VAL A 95 24.12 -2.69 8.77
N GLU A 96 23.98 -3.63 9.71
CA GLU A 96 25.10 -4.45 10.19
C GLU A 96 25.60 -5.47 9.17
N ARG A 97 24.74 -5.94 8.26
CA ARG A 97 25.07 -7.08 7.39
C ARG A 97 25.12 -6.75 5.91
N PHE A 98 24.42 -5.70 5.49
CA PHE A 98 24.10 -5.47 4.07
C PHE A 98 24.35 -4.04 3.58
N ALA A 99 24.60 -3.06 4.46
CA ALA A 99 24.79 -1.66 4.03
C ALA A 99 25.92 -1.47 3.02
N SER A 100 26.97 -2.29 3.11
CA SER A 100 28.12 -2.30 2.20
C SER A 100 28.14 -3.49 1.24
N SER A 101 27.04 -4.23 1.13
CA SER A 101 26.97 -5.39 0.25
C SER A 101 26.78 -4.99 -1.21
N GLU A 102 27.30 -5.83 -2.10
CA GLU A 102 27.10 -5.68 -3.54
C GLU A 102 25.68 -6.09 -3.95
N TYR A 103 25.26 -5.67 -5.14
CA TYR A 103 23.91 -5.91 -5.65
C TYR A 103 23.47 -7.38 -5.57
N TRP A 104 24.34 -8.32 -5.97
CA TRP A 104 24.00 -9.74 -5.99
C TRP A 104 23.76 -10.32 -4.60
N ASP A 105 24.54 -9.89 -3.60
CA ASP A 105 24.36 -10.31 -2.21
C ASP A 105 23.01 -9.82 -1.66
N ILE A 106 22.62 -8.58 -2.00
CA ILE A 106 21.32 -8.02 -1.61
C ILE A 106 20.17 -8.82 -2.22
N VAL A 107 20.25 -9.14 -3.52
CA VAL A 107 19.21 -9.90 -4.22
C VAL A 107 19.09 -11.31 -3.67
N GLU A 108 20.22 -11.98 -3.40
CA GLU A 108 20.21 -13.31 -2.81
C GLU A 108 19.60 -13.30 -1.40
N ALA A 109 20.04 -12.38 -0.53
CA ALA A 109 19.49 -12.21 0.80
C ALA A 109 17.98 -11.93 0.77
N THR A 110 17.54 -11.10 -0.18
CA THR A 110 16.11 -10.79 -0.37
C THR A 110 15.33 -12.07 -0.67
N SER A 111 15.86 -12.92 -1.55
CA SER A 111 15.24 -14.21 -1.90
C SER A 111 15.17 -15.15 -0.68
N GLN A 112 16.22 -15.18 0.15
CA GLN A 112 16.26 -15.98 1.38
C GLN A 112 15.21 -15.51 2.40
N TYR A 113 15.19 -14.22 2.75
CA TYR A 113 14.21 -13.66 3.68
C TYR A 113 12.78 -13.81 3.18
N ARG A 114 12.55 -13.68 1.87
CA ARG A 114 11.23 -13.92 1.27
C ARG A 114 10.76 -15.37 1.47
N ARG A 115 11.65 -16.36 1.28
CA ARG A 115 11.33 -17.78 1.54
C ARG A 115 11.02 -18.02 3.02
N GLN A 116 11.86 -17.53 3.91
CA GLN A 116 11.65 -17.61 5.36
C GLN A 116 10.30 -17.00 5.77
N ALA A 117 10.01 -15.78 5.32
CA ALA A 117 8.74 -15.12 5.61
C ALA A 117 7.53 -15.92 5.07
N ASN A 118 7.63 -16.55 3.89
CA ASN A 118 6.56 -17.38 3.35
C ASN A 118 6.36 -18.69 4.13
N GLU A 119 7.44 -19.28 4.65
CA GLU A 119 7.37 -20.46 5.51
C GLU A 119 6.71 -20.13 6.85
N LEU A 120 7.12 -19.03 7.47
CA LEU A 120 6.55 -18.54 8.72
C LEU A 120 5.09 -18.08 8.54
N ARG A 121 4.75 -17.45 7.41
CA ARG A 121 3.39 -17.03 7.08
C ARG A 121 2.40 -18.19 7.21
N ARG A 122 2.76 -19.40 6.75
CA ARG A 122 1.87 -20.58 6.85
C ARG A 122 1.58 -20.97 8.31
N LYS A 123 2.51 -20.71 9.22
CA LYS A 123 2.36 -20.97 10.66
C LYS A 123 1.64 -19.82 11.37
N ALA A 124 1.93 -18.57 10.99
CA ALA A 124 1.35 -17.37 11.57
C ALA A 124 -0.11 -17.16 11.17
N MET A 125 -0.51 -17.58 9.96
CA MET A 125 -1.87 -17.40 9.44
C MET A 125 -2.97 -17.87 10.38
N PRO A 126 -3.01 -19.14 10.83
CA PRO A 126 -4.08 -19.59 11.73
C PRO A 126 -4.10 -18.83 13.06
N ILE A 127 -2.94 -18.37 13.56
CA ILE A 127 -2.86 -17.55 14.79
C ILE A 127 -3.53 -16.19 14.56
N CYS A 128 -3.23 -15.54 13.44
CA CYS A 128 -3.78 -14.23 13.11
C CYS A 128 -5.24 -14.25 12.69
N GLU A 129 -5.68 -15.28 11.98
CA GLU A 129 -7.10 -15.48 11.65
C GLU A 129 -7.94 -15.65 12.92
N ALA A 130 -7.46 -16.43 13.89
CA ALA A 130 -8.13 -16.59 15.18
C ALA A 130 -8.22 -15.28 15.98
N ALA A 131 -7.23 -14.39 15.82
CA ALA A 131 -7.21 -13.06 16.44
C ALA A 131 -7.99 -12.00 15.64
N GLY A 132 -8.50 -12.31 14.44
CA GLY A 132 -9.14 -11.34 13.55
C GLY A 132 -8.18 -10.30 12.93
N ASN A 133 -6.86 -10.53 13.03
CA ASN A 133 -5.81 -9.61 12.60
C ASN A 133 -5.00 -10.17 11.41
N TRP A 134 -5.67 -10.83 10.46
CA TRP A 134 -5.01 -11.42 9.29
C TRP A 134 -4.97 -10.52 8.07
#